data_AF-A0A4U0GWN3-F1
#
_entry.id   AF-A0A4U0GWN3-F1
#
_cell.length_a   1.000
_cell.length_b   1.000
_cell.length_c   1.000
_cell.angle_alpha   90.00
_cell.angle_beta   90.00
_cell.angle_gamma   90.00
#
_symmetry.space_group_name_H-M   'P 1'
#
loop_
_entity.id
_entity.type
_entity.pdbx_description
1 polymer ?
#
loop_
_entity_poly.entity_id
_entity_poly.type
_entity_poly.pdbx_seq_one_letter_code
_entity_poly.pdbx_strand_id
1 'polypeptide(L)'
;MFRFLKNKSKFVQDWEKQTFKKIFEDLGVEFDTFSKQMQYTQKIKMDETSKSCFYSLIYPVSFYKDFENRLDTNFKIENIKVHNLKNKESMFIILYFASNIFLAYSTSLARSKFEFDYKNIDLSGIKIAMWGDTEGLQVLELLTKEEEHYVNSGDIYISKIEGKEYFHLKELEDGDFVGIDKDSNVFVITHDPLEVKPFERGKLLDVLKSSSDGHDA
;
A
#
# COMPACT_ATOMS: atom_id res chain seq x y z
N MET A 1 17.37 -15.99 -25.68
CA MET A 1 16.68 -17.05 -24.91
C MET A 1 16.29 -16.45 -23.56
N PHE A 2 15.06 -15.93 -23.44
CA PHE A 2 14.58 -15.31 -22.20
C PHE A 2 14.22 -16.41 -21.20
N ARG A 3 14.99 -16.52 -20.12
CA ARG A 3 14.62 -17.34 -18.96
C ARG A 3 13.48 -16.64 -18.24
N PHE A 4 12.24 -17.03 -18.56
CA PHE A 4 11.09 -16.76 -17.70
C PHE A 4 11.33 -17.49 -16.37
N LEU A 5 11.90 -16.78 -15.40
CA LEU A 5 11.85 -17.19 -14.00
C LEU A 5 10.36 -17.22 -13.62
N LYS A 6 9.77 -18.42 -13.63
CA LYS A 6 8.47 -18.65 -13.01
C LYS A 6 8.60 -18.19 -11.56
N ASN A 7 8.07 -17.01 -11.25
CA ASN A 7 7.84 -16.58 -9.88
C ASN A 7 6.84 -17.57 -9.26
N LYS A 8 7.36 -18.67 -8.72
CA LYS A 8 6.56 -19.71 -8.08
C LYS A 8 6.08 -19.15 -6.76
N SER A 9 4.83 -18.72 -6.73
CA SER A 9 4.16 -18.48 -5.46
C SER A 9 4.18 -19.75 -4.62
N LYS A 10 4.39 -19.61 -3.31
CA LYS A 10 4.37 -20.71 -2.35
C LYS A 10 3.21 -20.52 -1.39
N PHE A 11 2.75 -21.60 -0.76
CA PHE A 11 1.79 -21.47 0.32
C PHE A 11 2.42 -20.75 1.52
N VAL A 12 1.64 -19.88 2.16
CA VAL A 12 1.98 -19.31 3.47
C VAL A 12 1.98 -20.44 4.49
N GLN A 13 3.00 -20.49 5.34
CA GLN A 13 3.15 -21.46 6.41
C GLN A 13 2.31 -21.07 7.63
N ASP A 14 1.91 -22.05 8.43
CA ASP A 14 1.09 -21.79 9.61
C ASP A 14 1.80 -20.92 10.64
N TRP A 15 3.12 -21.07 10.79
CA TRP A 15 3.91 -20.22 11.68
C TRP A 15 3.96 -18.76 11.22
N GLU A 16 3.91 -18.48 9.92
CA GLU A 16 3.80 -17.10 9.40
C GLU A 16 2.45 -16.51 9.83
N LYS A 17 1.37 -17.27 9.62
CA LYS A 17 0.01 -16.83 9.98
C LYS A 17 -0.13 -16.57 11.48
N GLN A 18 0.38 -17.48 12.30
CA GLN A 18 0.36 -17.34 13.76
C GLN A 18 1.18 -16.15 14.22
N THR A 19 2.36 -15.92 13.63
CA THR A 19 3.21 -14.78 13.96
C THR A 19 2.51 -13.47 13.64
N PHE A 20 1.97 -13.31 12.42
CA PHE A 20 1.31 -12.06 12.04
C PHE A 20 0.04 -11.81 12.85
N LYS A 21 -0.77 -12.85 13.07
CA LYS A 21 -1.95 -12.74 13.95
C LYS A 21 -1.56 -12.29 15.36
N LYS A 22 -0.52 -12.88 15.94
CA LYS A 22 -0.04 -12.49 17.27
C LYS A 22 0.47 -11.06 17.31
N ILE A 23 1.24 -10.64 16.29
CA ILE A 23 1.71 -9.25 16.18
C ILE A 23 0.52 -8.31 16.17
N PHE A 24 -0.48 -8.54 15.32
CA PHE A 24 -1.64 -7.65 15.21
C PHE A 24 -2.48 -7.62 16.49
N GLU A 25 -2.70 -8.77 17.13
CA GLU A 25 -3.37 -8.86 18.44
C GLU A 25 -2.62 -8.06 19.53
N ASP A 26 -1.29 -8.13 19.55
CA ASP A 26 -0.47 -7.44 20.56
C ASP A 26 -0.33 -5.93 20.31
N LEU A 27 -0.46 -5.50 19.06
CA LEU A 27 -0.39 -4.08 18.70
C LEU A 27 -1.62 -3.32 19.18
N GLY A 28 -2.81 -3.95 19.15
CA GLY A 28 -4.03 -3.35 19.66
C GLY A 28 -5.24 -3.51 18.74
N VAL A 29 -6.38 -3.03 19.22
CA VAL A 29 -7.70 -3.15 18.55
C VAL A 29 -7.72 -2.49 17.16
N GLU A 30 -6.89 -1.48 16.95
CA GLU A 30 -6.73 -0.80 15.66
C GLU A 30 -6.12 -1.71 14.58
N PHE A 31 -5.46 -2.80 14.95
CA PHE A 31 -4.91 -3.79 14.02
C PHE A 31 -5.80 -5.04 13.84
N ASP A 32 -6.99 -5.10 14.47
CA ASP A 32 -7.90 -6.24 14.39
C ASP A 32 -8.32 -6.62 12.97
N THR A 33 -8.43 -5.62 12.08
CA THR A 33 -8.73 -5.86 10.66
C THR A 33 -7.68 -6.77 10.03
N PHE A 34 -6.39 -6.54 10.30
CA PHE A 34 -5.30 -7.32 9.73
C PHE A 34 -5.23 -8.74 10.31
N SER A 35 -5.61 -8.93 11.58
CA SER A 35 -5.80 -10.27 12.16
C SER A 35 -6.85 -11.08 11.41
N LYS A 36 -7.97 -10.45 11.03
CA LYS A 36 -9.04 -11.10 10.24
C LYS A 36 -8.57 -11.41 8.82
N GLN A 37 -7.71 -10.58 8.22
CA GLN A 37 -7.20 -10.81 6.86
C GLN A 37 -6.38 -12.11 6.76
N MET A 38 -5.70 -12.53 7.84
CA MET A 38 -4.84 -13.71 7.83
C MET A 38 -5.55 -15.04 7.49
N GLN A 39 -6.88 -15.10 7.61
CA GLN A 39 -7.67 -16.27 7.20
C GLN A 39 -7.77 -16.42 5.67
N TYR A 40 -7.62 -15.32 4.91
CA TYR A 40 -7.72 -15.30 3.45
C TYR A 40 -6.36 -15.50 2.76
N THR A 41 -5.26 -15.35 3.50
CA THR A 41 -3.92 -15.45 2.93
C THR A 41 -3.56 -16.90 2.62
N GLN A 42 -3.40 -17.22 1.33
CA GLN A 42 -3.05 -18.58 0.91
C GLN A 42 -1.65 -18.68 0.34
N LYS A 43 -1.21 -17.68 -0.43
CA LYS A 43 0.03 -17.75 -1.19
C LYS A 43 0.90 -16.52 -0.94
N ILE A 44 2.18 -16.71 -1.20
CA ILE A 44 3.21 -15.68 -1.08
C ILE A 44 4.09 -15.70 -2.33
N LYS A 45 4.30 -14.53 -2.92
CA LYS A 45 5.33 -14.30 -3.94
C LYS A 45 6.60 -13.90 -3.21
N MET A 46 7.71 -14.51 -3.59
CA MET A 46 9.00 -14.27 -2.95
C MET A 46 9.89 -13.52 -3.94
N ASP A 47 10.52 -12.46 -3.46
CA ASP A 47 11.60 -11.74 -4.13
C ASP A 47 12.80 -11.70 -3.18
N GLU A 48 13.70 -12.67 -3.35
CA GLU A 48 14.85 -12.86 -2.48
C GLU A 48 16.11 -12.35 -3.17
N THR A 49 16.64 -11.23 -2.69
CA THR A 49 17.91 -10.67 -3.15
C THR A 49 19.01 -10.89 -2.10
N SER A 50 20.27 -10.66 -2.46
CA SER A 50 21.39 -10.77 -1.51
C SER A 50 21.37 -9.73 -0.39
N LYS A 51 20.58 -8.65 -0.52
CA LYS A 51 20.52 -7.54 0.44
C LYS A 51 19.24 -7.53 1.28
N SER A 52 18.11 -7.91 0.69
CA SER A 52 16.80 -7.93 1.35
C SER A 52 15.90 -8.97 0.68
N CYS A 53 15.12 -9.66 1.50
CA CYS A 53 14.13 -10.63 1.04
C CYS A 53 12.73 -10.09 1.30
N PHE A 54 11.92 -10.01 0.24
CA PHE A 54 10.57 -9.47 0.27
C PHE A 54 9.55 -10.56 -0.04
N TYR A 55 8.45 -10.57 0.70
CA TYR A 55 7.46 -11.62 0.68
C TYR A 55 6.05 -11.04 0.56
N SER A 56 5.54 -10.94 -0.67
CA SER A 56 4.23 -10.36 -0.96
C SER A 56 3.12 -11.39 -0.81
N LEU A 57 2.13 -11.07 -0.01
CA LEU A 57 0.94 -11.89 0.18
C LEU A 57 0.03 -11.80 -1.05
N ILE A 58 -0.59 -12.92 -1.39
CA ILE A 58 -1.52 -13.04 -2.51
C ILE A 58 -2.89 -13.42 -1.94
N TYR A 59 -3.86 -12.55 -2.21
CA TYR A 59 -5.25 -12.71 -1.81
C TYR A 59 -6.16 -13.02 -3.00
N PRO A 60 -7.27 -13.75 -2.79
CA PRO A 60 -8.29 -13.94 -3.82
C PRO A 60 -9.01 -12.62 -4.13
N VAL A 61 -9.62 -12.47 -5.31
CA VAL A 61 -10.34 -11.23 -5.69
C VAL A 61 -11.43 -10.84 -4.69
N SER A 62 -12.13 -11.83 -4.12
CA SER A 62 -13.17 -11.58 -3.11
C SER A 62 -12.65 -10.88 -1.86
N PHE A 63 -11.39 -11.07 -1.49
CA PHE A 63 -10.78 -10.42 -0.33
C PHE A 63 -10.76 -8.89 -0.48
N TYR A 64 -10.42 -8.39 -1.67
CA TYR A 64 -10.29 -6.96 -1.89
C TYR A 64 -11.64 -6.25 -1.75
N LYS A 65 -12.75 -6.91 -2.10
CA LYS A 65 -14.10 -6.36 -1.88
C LYS A 65 -14.43 -6.16 -0.41
N ASP A 66 -13.88 -6.99 0.47
CA ASP A 66 -14.20 -6.99 1.90
C ASP A 66 -13.26 -6.09 2.72
N PHE A 67 -12.02 -5.88 2.24
CA PHE A 67 -10.96 -5.24 3.03
C PHE A 67 -10.28 -4.04 2.38
N GLU A 68 -10.28 -3.92 1.04
CA GLU A 68 -9.60 -2.80 0.38
C GLU A 68 -10.32 -1.49 0.69
N ASN A 69 -9.58 -0.54 1.25
CA ASN A 69 -9.99 0.85 1.36
C ASN A 69 -8.87 1.72 0.82
N ARG A 70 -8.99 2.16 -0.44
CA ARG A 70 -7.93 2.91 -1.11
C ARG A 70 -7.66 4.29 -0.50
N LEU A 71 -8.60 4.81 0.29
CA LEU A 71 -8.43 6.06 1.03
C LEU A 71 -7.51 5.88 2.25
N ASP A 72 -7.28 4.64 2.72
CA ASP A 72 -6.42 4.41 3.87
C ASP A 72 -4.94 4.58 3.52
N THR A 73 -4.22 5.16 4.49
CA THR A 73 -2.82 5.50 4.34
C THR A 73 -1.92 4.28 4.21
N ASN A 74 -0.93 4.38 3.33
CA ASN A 74 0.15 3.41 3.22
C ASN A 74 1.16 3.59 4.35
N PHE A 75 1.30 2.57 5.19
CA PHE A 75 2.26 2.58 6.29
C PHE A 75 3.00 1.24 6.40
N LYS A 76 4.16 1.28 7.05
CA LYS A 76 4.94 0.10 7.41
C LYS A 76 5.23 0.11 8.90
N ILE A 77 5.35 -1.07 9.46
CA ILE A 77 5.78 -1.28 10.84
C ILE A 77 7.18 -1.87 10.80
N GLU A 78 8.15 -1.11 11.29
CA GLU A 78 9.56 -1.45 11.32
C GLU A 78 9.98 -1.93 12.72
N ASN A 79 11.17 -2.52 12.80
CA ASN A 79 11.84 -2.93 14.04
C ASN A 79 11.06 -3.97 14.88
N ILE A 80 10.19 -4.76 14.25
CA ILE A 80 9.59 -5.92 14.93
C ILE A 80 10.66 -6.99 15.07
N LYS A 81 10.98 -7.35 16.32
CA LYS A 81 12.00 -8.36 16.62
C LYS A 81 11.34 -9.70 16.89
N VAL A 82 11.77 -10.73 16.17
CA VAL A 82 11.22 -12.08 16.28
C VAL A 82 12.36 -13.08 16.46
N HIS A 83 12.21 -14.03 17.39
CA HIS A 83 13.17 -15.11 17.53
C HIS A 83 13.04 -16.12 16.37
N ASN A 84 14.17 -16.49 15.75
CA ASN A 84 14.20 -17.48 14.68
C ASN A 84 14.47 -18.88 15.23
N LEU A 85 13.51 -19.79 15.05
CA LEU A 85 13.60 -21.16 15.54
C LEU A 85 14.73 -21.98 14.89
N LYS A 86 15.19 -21.61 13.69
CA LYS A 86 16.20 -22.37 12.93
C LYS A 86 17.63 -22.10 13.39
N ASN A 87 18.02 -20.82 13.54
CA ASN A 87 19.38 -20.46 13.95
C ASN A 87 19.48 -19.99 15.41
N LYS A 88 18.36 -19.90 16.13
CA LYS A 88 18.28 -19.45 17.53
C LYS A 88 18.72 -18.00 17.76
N GLU A 89 18.75 -17.20 16.71
CA GLU A 89 19.04 -15.76 16.80
C GLU A 89 17.75 -14.95 16.66
N SER A 90 17.74 -13.73 17.17
CA SER A 90 16.67 -12.79 16.85
C SER A 90 16.91 -12.15 15.48
N MET A 91 15.83 -11.89 14.76
CA MET A 91 15.85 -11.15 13.51
C MET A 91 14.81 -10.04 13.54
N PHE A 92 15.04 -9.01 12.72
CA PHE A 92 14.09 -7.93 12.53
C PHE A 92 13.30 -8.16 11.25
N ILE A 93 12.01 -7.84 11.32
CA ILE A 93 11.09 -7.87 10.19
C ILE A 93 10.42 -6.52 10.02
N ILE A 94 9.99 -6.24 8.80
CA ILE A 94 9.17 -5.07 8.46
C ILE A 94 7.87 -5.59 7.86
N LEU A 95 6.74 -5.05 8.30
CA LEU A 95 5.41 -5.33 7.75
C LEU A 95 4.95 -4.13 6.92
N TYR A 96 4.36 -4.37 5.75
CA TYR A 96 3.94 -3.35 4.79
C TYR A 96 2.43 -3.40 4.57
N PHE A 97 1.82 -2.22 4.62
CA PHE A 97 0.37 -2.04 4.51
C PHE A 97 0.05 -0.96 3.49
N ALA A 98 -0.99 -1.19 2.69
CA ALA A 98 -1.56 -0.20 1.79
C ALA A 98 -3.05 -0.45 1.63
N SER A 99 -3.84 0.60 1.46
CA SER A 99 -5.28 0.51 1.21
C SER A 99 -6.01 -0.41 2.20
N ASN A 100 -5.69 -0.32 3.50
CA ASN A 100 -6.18 -1.21 4.58
C ASN A 100 -5.85 -2.70 4.42
N ILE A 101 -4.82 -3.04 3.64
CA ILE A 101 -4.41 -4.43 3.39
C ILE A 101 -3.01 -4.66 3.93
N PHE A 102 -2.82 -5.77 4.65
CA PHE A 102 -1.49 -6.29 4.94
C PHE A 102 -0.90 -6.93 3.66
N LEU A 103 0.00 -6.21 3.00
CA LEU A 103 0.50 -6.58 1.68
C LEU A 103 1.66 -7.55 1.71
N ALA A 104 2.62 -7.31 2.60
CA ALA A 104 3.90 -8.00 2.53
C ALA A 104 4.68 -7.87 3.83
N TYR A 105 5.70 -8.72 3.96
CA TYR A 105 6.75 -8.52 4.94
C TYR A 105 8.14 -8.65 4.31
N SER A 106 9.15 -8.06 4.95
CA SER A 106 10.54 -8.20 4.53
C SER A 106 11.44 -8.62 5.69
N THR A 107 12.52 -9.33 5.34
CA THR A 107 13.54 -9.76 6.30
C THR A 107 14.94 -9.76 5.67
N SER A 108 15.98 -9.86 6.50
CA SER A 108 17.36 -10.03 6.04
C SER A 108 17.73 -11.45 5.61
N LEU A 109 16.84 -12.42 5.82
CA LEU A 109 17.10 -13.84 5.57
C LEU A 109 16.14 -14.39 4.49
N ALA A 110 16.66 -15.29 3.65
CA ALA A 110 15.81 -16.07 2.75
C ALA A 110 14.89 -17.00 3.56
N ARG A 111 13.71 -17.33 3.02
CA ARG A 111 12.62 -18.02 3.74
C ARG A 111 12.97 -19.43 4.17
N SER A 112 13.89 -20.05 3.43
CA SER A 112 14.45 -21.35 3.81
C SER A 112 15.26 -21.31 5.10
N LYS A 113 15.81 -20.15 5.49
CA LYS A 113 16.75 -19.97 6.60
C LYS A 113 16.10 -19.53 7.92
N PHE A 114 14.80 -19.24 7.91
CA PHE A 114 14.10 -18.88 9.15
C PHE A 114 12.77 -19.61 9.32
N GLU A 115 12.30 -19.56 10.57
CA GLU A 115 10.96 -19.90 11.01
C GLU A 115 10.70 -19.06 12.26
N PHE A 116 9.64 -18.26 12.26
CA PHE A 116 9.35 -17.35 13.37
C PHE A 116 8.82 -18.10 14.59
N ASP A 117 9.37 -17.77 15.75
CA ASP A 117 8.79 -18.14 17.03
C ASP A 117 7.73 -17.11 17.42
N TYR A 118 6.46 -17.41 17.10
CA TYR A 118 5.34 -16.53 17.41
C TYR A 118 5.12 -16.29 18.92
N LYS A 119 5.77 -17.06 19.80
CA LYS A 119 5.70 -16.85 21.26
C LYS A 119 6.76 -15.89 21.77
N ASN A 120 7.78 -15.61 20.96
CA ASN A 120 8.94 -14.79 21.31
C ASN A 120 9.08 -13.62 20.31
N ILE A 121 8.11 -12.72 20.39
CA ILE A 121 8.04 -11.48 19.62
C ILE A 121 8.25 -10.31 20.59
N ASP A 122 9.09 -9.36 20.19
CA ASP A 122 9.34 -8.13 20.93
C ASP A 122 8.93 -6.93 20.05
N LEU A 123 7.92 -6.21 20.55
CA LEU A 123 7.32 -5.03 19.91
C LEU A 123 7.73 -3.71 20.59
N SER A 124 8.62 -3.75 21.60
CA SER A 124 8.97 -2.56 22.38
C SER A 124 9.68 -1.46 21.57
N GLY A 125 10.32 -1.84 20.46
CA GLY A 125 11.09 -0.94 19.60
C GLY A 125 10.45 -0.62 18.25
N ILE A 126 9.17 -0.95 18.04
CA ILE A 126 8.53 -0.74 16.75
C ILE A 126 8.49 0.73 16.33
N LYS A 127 8.48 0.95 15.03
CA LYS A 127 8.25 2.28 14.45
C LYS A 127 7.23 2.17 13.32
N ILE A 128 6.18 2.98 13.38
CA ILE A 128 5.23 3.15 12.29
C ILE A 128 5.72 4.31 11.41
N ALA A 129 5.83 4.07 10.11
CA ALA A 129 6.25 5.08 9.15
C ALA A 129 5.42 4.98 7.87
N MET A 130 5.11 6.11 7.26
CA MET A 130 4.54 6.12 5.90
C MET A 130 5.55 5.57 4.90
N TRP A 131 5.06 4.96 3.82
CA TRP A 131 5.90 4.49 2.71
C TRP A 131 5.13 4.61 1.40
N GLY A 132 5.87 4.76 0.30
CA GLY A 132 5.32 5.14 -1.01
C GLY A 132 5.91 6.47 -1.46
N ASP A 133 5.31 7.07 -2.49
CA ASP A 133 5.71 8.37 -3.02
C ASP A 133 5.32 9.49 -2.06
N THR A 134 6.18 9.78 -1.09
CA THR A 134 5.96 10.85 -0.11
C THR A 134 5.97 12.24 -0.73
N GLU A 135 6.60 12.42 -1.91
CA GLU A 135 6.60 13.71 -2.61
C GLU A 135 5.23 13.97 -3.25
N GLY A 136 4.62 12.93 -3.82
CA GLY A 136 3.21 12.96 -4.24
C GLY A 136 2.27 13.32 -3.09
N LEU A 137 2.44 12.70 -1.91
CA LEU A 137 1.55 12.91 -0.76
C LEU A 137 1.59 14.31 -0.14
N GLN A 138 2.62 15.13 -0.41
CA GLN A 138 2.63 16.54 0.04
C GLN A 138 1.48 17.35 -0.56
N VAL A 139 0.93 16.91 -1.70
CA VAL A 139 -0.23 17.54 -2.32
C VAL A 139 -1.47 17.52 -1.41
N LEU A 140 -1.56 16.56 -0.49
CA LEU A 140 -2.69 16.46 0.45
C LEU A 140 -2.76 17.69 1.36
N GLU A 141 -1.62 18.34 1.64
CA GLU A 141 -1.57 19.59 2.43
C GLU A 141 -2.21 20.79 1.69
N LEU A 142 -2.40 20.69 0.37
CA LEU A 142 -3.05 21.72 -0.47
C LEU A 142 -4.58 21.56 -0.52
N LEU A 143 -5.09 20.47 0.04
CA LEU A 143 -6.51 20.15 0.06
C LEU A 143 -7.16 20.58 1.37
N THR A 144 -8.46 20.86 1.30
CA THR A 144 -9.26 20.92 2.52
C THR A 144 -9.42 19.51 3.09
N LYS A 145 -9.70 19.39 4.40
CA LYS A 145 -9.97 18.09 5.02
C LYS A 145 -11.12 17.32 4.37
N GLU A 146 -12.10 18.03 3.83
CA GLU A 146 -13.23 17.40 3.13
C GLU A 146 -12.80 16.86 1.76
N GLU A 147 -11.91 17.56 1.05
CA GLU A 147 -11.38 17.10 -0.24
C GLU A 147 -10.42 15.94 -0.07
N GLU A 148 -9.50 16.03 0.89
CA GLU A 148 -8.56 14.97 1.28
C GLU A 148 -9.31 13.65 1.53
N HIS A 149 -10.47 13.71 2.17
CA HIS A 149 -11.31 12.55 2.45
C HIS A 149 -11.74 11.75 1.20
N TYR A 150 -11.81 12.41 0.04
CA TYR A 150 -12.22 11.76 -1.22
C TYR A 150 -11.04 11.46 -2.16
N VAL A 151 -9.81 11.82 -1.77
CA VAL A 151 -8.61 11.53 -2.56
C VAL A 151 -8.01 10.20 -2.12
N ASN A 152 -7.86 9.30 -3.08
CA ASN A 152 -7.13 8.06 -2.89
C ASN A 152 -5.63 8.33 -3.04
N SER A 153 -4.89 8.13 -1.94
CA SER A 153 -3.43 8.33 -1.91
C SER A 153 -2.67 7.48 -2.93
N GLY A 154 -3.21 6.34 -3.34
CA GLY A 154 -2.65 5.49 -4.38
C GLY A 154 -2.83 6.02 -5.81
N ASP A 155 -3.78 6.94 -6.01
CA ASP A 155 -3.99 7.63 -7.29
C ASP A 155 -3.11 8.87 -7.41
N ILE A 156 -2.35 9.23 -6.37
CA ILE A 156 -1.47 10.40 -6.39
C ILE A 156 -0.13 10.04 -7.00
N TYR A 157 0.16 10.64 -8.15
CA TYR A 157 1.46 10.61 -8.80
C TYR A 157 1.70 11.94 -9.53
N ILE A 158 2.97 12.21 -9.85
CA ILE A 158 3.39 13.45 -10.49
C ILE A 158 3.49 13.26 -12.00
N SER A 159 2.71 14.03 -12.75
CA SER A 159 2.81 14.17 -14.20
C SER A 159 3.58 15.44 -14.54
N LYS A 160 4.65 15.31 -15.33
CA LYS A 160 5.43 16.46 -15.83
C LYS A 160 5.05 16.77 -17.26
N ILE A 161 4.23 17.81 -17.44
CA ILE A 161 3.74 18.26 -18.76
C ILE A 161 4.33 19.62 -19.04
N GLU A 162 5.04 19.75 -20.16
CA GLU A 162 5.72 21.00 -20.59
C GLU A 162 6.64 21.61 -19.51
N GLY A 163 7.24 20.76 -18.67
CA GLY A 163 8.13 21.19 -17.60
C GLY A 163 7.44 21.62 -16.30
N LYS A 164 6.10 21.66 -16.26
CA LYS A 164 5.30 21.90 -15.05
C LYS A 164 4.84 20.57 -14.43
N GLU A 165 4.83 20.52 -13.11
CA GLU A 165 4.40 19.36 -12.32
C GLU A 165 2.93 19.49 -11.96
N TYR A 166 2.19 18.40 -12.19
CA TYR A 166 0.79 18.25 -11.83
C TYR A 166 0.65 16.98 -11.00
N PHE A 167 0.10 17.15 -9.80
CA PHE A 167 -0.21 16.05 -8.90
C PHE A 167 -1.59 15.52 -9.27
N HIS A 168 -1.65 14.25 -9.65
CA HIS A 168 -2.92 13.58 -9.92
C HIS A 168 -3.73 13.47 -8.64
N LEU A 169 -4.99 13.88 -8.66
CA LEU A 169 -5.90 13.74 -7.51
C LEU A 169 -6.95 12.65 -7.77
N LYS A 170 -7.40 12.52 -9.02
CA LYS A 170 -8.45 11.59 -9.40
C LYS A 170 -8.50 11.36 -10.90
N GLU A 171 -8.63 10.10 -11.28
CA GLU A 171 -8.83 9.68 -12.67
C GLU A 171 -10.28 9.97 -13.10
N LEU A 172 -10.43 10.42 -14.34
CA LEU A 172 -11.69 10.66 -15.04
C LEU A 172 -11.87 9.60 -16.14
N GLU A 173 -12.85 9.77 -17.02
CA GLU A 173 -13.04 8.89 -18.19
C GLU A 173 -11.87 9.02 -19.19
N ASP A 174 -11.62 7.96 -19.95
CA ASP A 174 -10.64 7.93 -21.06
C ASP A 174 -9.19 8.26 -20.69
N GLY A 175 -8.81 8.09 -19.42
CA GLY A 175 -7.46 8.38 -18.93
C GLY A 175 -7.20 9.87 -18.70
N ASP A 176 -8.25 10.68 -18.77
CA ASP A 176 -8.22 12.06 -18.31
C ASP A 176 -8.14 12.08 -16.78
N PHE A 177 -7.74 13.22 -16.21
CA PHE A 177 -7.69 13.34 -14.76
C PHE A 177 -7.83 14.76 -14.26
N VAL A 178 -8.24 14.89 -13.00
CA VAL A 178 -8.10 16.15 -12.25
C VAL A 178 -6.77 16.14 -11.52
N GLY A 179 -5.99 17.18 -11.75
CA GLY A 179 -4.74 17.41 -11.05
C GLY A 179 -4.68 18.78 -10.39
N ILE A 180 -3.69 18.96 -9.52
CA ILE A 180 -3.40 20.24 -8.85
C ILE A 180 -1.90 20.53 -8.95
N ASP A 181 -1.51 21.80 -8.95
CA ASP A 181 -0.10 22.20 -8.85
C ASP A 181 0.29 22.64 -7.42
N LYS A 182 1.58 22.93 -7.22
CA LYS A 182 2.11 23.38 -5.90
C LYS A 182 1.51 24.71 -5.42
N ASP A 183 0.92 25.48 -6.33
CA ASP A 183 0.28 26.76 -6.04
C ASP A 183 -1.23 26.61 -5.76
N SER A 184 -1.71 25.36 -5.60
CA SER A 184 -3.11 25.01 -5.37
C SER A 184 -4.06 25.33 -6.54
N ASN A 185 -3.54 25.53 -7.75
CA ASN A 185 -4.39 25.65 -8.95
C ASN A 185 -4.81 24.27 -9.43
N VAL A 186 -6.08 24.11 -9.81
CA VAL A 186 -6.65 22.84 -10.27
C VAL A 186 -6.74 22.83 -11.79
N PHE A 187 -6.54 21.66 -12.38
CA PHE A 187 -6.57 21.44 -13.82
C PHE A 187 -7.33 20.17 -14.15
N VAL A 188 -8.01 20.17 -15.30
CA VAL A 188 -8.38 18.94 -16.01
C VAL A 188 -7.32 18.70 -17.07
N ILE A 189 -6.78 17.49 -17.07
CA ILE A 189 -5.72 17.08 -18.00
C ILE A 189 -6.29 15.95 -18.85
N THR A 190 -6.40 16.21 -20.15
CA THR A 190 -6.85 15.26 -21.15
C THR A 190 -5.66 14.55 -21.77
N HIS A 191 -5.71 13.23 -21.88
CA HIS A 191 -4.56 12.46 -22.37
C HIS A 191 -4.42 12.49 -23.91
N ASP A 192 -5.52 12.39 -24.65
CA ASP A 192 -5.52 12.34 -26.12
C ASP A 192 -6.68 13.13 -26.77
N PRO A 193 -6.41 14.27 -27.45
CA PRO A 193 -5.11 14.93 -27.54
C PRO A 193 -4.70 15.53 -26.20
N LEU A 194 -3.39 15.54 -25.92
CA LEU A 194 -2.87 16.11 -24.67
C LEU A 194 -3.30 17.57 -24.51
N GLU A 195 -4.12 17.86 -23.49
CA GLU A 195 -4.61 19.20 -23.20
C GLU A 195 -4.63 19.45 -21.68
N VAL A 196 -4.20 20.63 -21.25
CA VAL A 196 -4.24 21.06 -19.84
C VAL A 196 -5.13 22.29 -19.73
N LYS A 197 -6.27 22.15 -19.05
CA LYS A 197 -7.25 23.23 -18.86
C LYS A 197 -7.37 23.60 -17.39
N PRO A 198 -7.31 24.89 -17.02
CA PRO A 198 -7.65 25.32 -15.67
C PRO A 198 -9.06 24.85 -15.29
N PHE A 199 -9.19 24.38 -14.06
CA PHE A 199 -10.45 23.97 -13.47
C PHE A 199 -10.75 24.84 -12.26
N GLU A 200 -12.03 25.10 -12.03
CA GLU A 200 -12.46 25.98 -10.95
C GLU A 200 -12.20 25.32 -9.59
N ARG A 201 -11.27 25.88 -8.79
CA ARG A 201 -10.86 25.33 -7.49
C ARG A 201 -12.04 25.01 -6.56
N GLY A 202 -13.08 25.85 -6.57
CA GLY A 202 -14.28 25.69 -5.74
C GLY A 202 -15.19 24.52 -6.14
N LYS A 203 -14.99 23.93 -7.34
CA LYS A 203 -15.73 22.75 -7.83
C LYS A 203 -14.94 21.45 -7.66
N LEU A 204 -13.72 21.50 -7.12
CA LEU A 204 -12.87 20.31 -6.96
C LEU A 204 -13.59 19.23 -6.16
N LEU A 205 -14.18 19.60 -5.03
CA LEU A 205 -14.88 18.68 -4.14
C LEU A 205 -16.03 17.93 -4.84
N ASP A 206 -16.77 18.59 -5.73
CA ASP A 206 -17.87 17.96 -6.47
C ASP A 206 -17.35 16.83 -7.39
N VAL A 207 -16.21 17.07 -8.05
CA VAL A 207 -15.55 16.06 -8.90
C VAL A 207 -14.93 14.94 -8.06
N LEU A 208 -14.34 15.26 -6.90
CA LEU A 208 -13.82 14.24 -6.01
C LEU A 208 -14.92 13.32 -5.46
N LYS A 209 -16.13 13.86 -5.23
CA LYS A 209 -17.31 13.11 -4.78
C LYS A 209 -17.95 12.23 -5.84
N SER A 210 -17.86 12.57 -7.13
CA SER A 210 -18.56 11.82 -8.19
C SER A 210 -17.94 10.45 -8.42
N SER A 211 -18.67 9.35 -8.33
CA SER A 211 -18.12 8.03 -8.67
C SER A 211 -17.62 7.99 -10.11
N SER A 212 -16.41 7.46 -10.33
CA SER A 212 -15.92 7.09 -11.67
C SER A 212 -16.57 5.81 -12.20
N ASP A 213 -17.50 5.22 -11.44
CA ASP A 213 -18.20 3.98 -11.78
C ASP A 213 -19.35 4.27 -12.75
N GLY A 214 -19.02 4.32 -14.05
CA GLY A 214 -19.97 4.03 -15.12
C GLY A 214 -20.36 2.55 -15.14
N HIS A 215 -21.09 2.10 -14.12
CA HIS A 215 -21.83 0.81 -14.13
C HIS A 215 -23.23 1.00 -13.54
N ASP A 216 -23.99 1.91 -14.16
CA ASP A 216 -25.46 1.89 -14.11
C ASP A 216 -26.00 1.61 -15.51
N ALA A 217 -26.14 0.32 -15.84
CA ALA A 217 -27.16 -0.26 -16.73
C ALA A 217 -27.07 -1.80 -16.73
#